data_AF-A0A519V985-F1
#
_entry.id   AF-A0A519V985-F1
#
_cell.length_a   1.000
_cell.length_b   1.000
_cell.length_c   1.000
_cell.angle_alpha   90.00
_cell.angle_beta   90.00
_cell.angle_gamma   90.00
#
_symmetry.space_group_name_H-M   'P 1'
#
loop_
_entity.id
_entity.type
_entity.pdbx_description
1 polymer ?
#
loop_
_entity_poly.entity_id
_entity_poly.type
_entity_poly.pdbx_seq_one_letter_code
_entity_poly.pdbx_strand_id
1 'polypeptide(L)'
;MIKIFIFKSAHTRHACASKEFKSVKEIKDEYIQQFIKDLNRNDVTSLSQIKWIFDHDKMSLTDVKTKFLAGLKANKEMLNSAKIIGDFNAYAGKVNYNKEIENVNDIITFIDVNNDWFNLIFK
;
A
#
# COMPACT_ATOMS: atom_id res chain seq x y z
N MET A 1 17.95 -0.03 12.84
CA MET A 1 16.95 1.04 13.06
C MET A 1 15.85 0.90 12.02
N ILE A 2 14.58 1.07 12.38
CA ILE A 2 13.45 1.04 11.43
C ILE A 2 12.99 2.48 11.21
N LYS A 3 12.96 2.94 9.96
CA LYS A 3 12.38 4.25 9.60
C LYS A 3 10.85 4.14 9.55
N ILE A 4 10.19 4.45 10.66
CA ILE A 4 8.72 4.55 10.70
C ILE A 4 8.30 5.81 9.93
N PHE A 5 7.32 5.67 9.03
CA PHE A 5 6.92 6.74 8.12
C PHE A 5 5.87 7.68 8.72
N ILE A 6 6.31 8.60 9.58
CA ILE A 6 5.45 9.64 10.16
C ILE A 6 5.45 10.86 9.23
N PHE A 7 4.34 11.09 8.52
CA PHE A 7 4.16 12.23 7.62
C PHE A 7 4.07 13.56 8.39
N LYS A 8 5.23 14.14 8.70
CA LYS A 8 5.34 15.39 9.46
C LYS A 8 5.54 16.59 8.54
N SER A 9 4.47 17.01 7.86
CA SER A 9 4.43 18.33 7.22
C SER A 9 4.54 19.42 8.30
N ALA A 10 5.43 20.39 8.09
CA ALA A 10 5.71 21.45 9.05
C ALA A 10 5.90 22.79 8.34
N HIS A 11 5.08 23.77 8.72
CA HIS A 11 5.55 25.13 9.04
C HIS A 11 4.56 25.83 9.99
N THR A 12 5.11 26.66 10.88
CA THR A 12 4.42 27.71 11.68
C THR A 12 3.16 27.41 12.51
N ARG A 13 3.41 27.05 13.78
CA ARG A 13 2.77 27.53 15.05
C ARG A 13 1.25 27.32 15.30
N HIS A 14 0.97 27.03 16.58
CA HIS A 14 -0.33 27.00 17.28
C HIS A 14 -1.26 25.79 17.09
N ALA A 15 -2.13 25.64 18.10
CA ALA A 15 -3.20 24.66 18.31
C ALA A 15 -2.79 23.18 18.50
N CYS A 16 -3.39 22.56 19.51
CA CYS A 16 -3.41 21.11 19.65
C CYS A 16 -4.29 20.52 18.56
N ALA A 17 -3.68 19.75 17.65
CA ALA A 17 -4.38 18.87 16.73
C ALA A 17 -3.48 17.67 16.46
N SER A 18 -3.70 16.58 17.18
CA SER A 18 -3.29 15.27 16.71
C SER A 18 -3.90 15.07 15.31
N LYS A 19 -3.06 14.85 14.30
CA LYS A 19 -3.53 14.29 13.02
C LYS A 19 -3.72 12.79 13.19
N GLU A 20 -4.64 12.44 14.09
CA GLU A 20 -5.31 11.16 14.07
C GLU A 20 -5.90 10.96 12.67
N PHE A 21 -5.61 9.81 12.06
CA PHE A 21 -6.27 9.40 10.84
C PHE A 21 -7.75 9.18 11.18
N LYS A 22 -8.61 10.13 10.79
CA LYS A 22 -10.04 10.12 11.12
C LYS A 22 -10.74 8.94 10.43
N SER A 23 -10.75 7.79 11.12
CA SER A 23 -11.68 6.66 11.02
C SER A 23 -12.55 6.64 9.76
N VAL A 24 -12.02 6.10 8.66
CA VAL A 24 -12.69 6.20 7.35
C VAL A 24 -13.61 5.01 7.09
N LYS A 25 -14.89 5.30 6.86
CA LYS A 25 -15.91 4.32 6.41
C LYS A 25 -15.81 3.96 4.93
N GLU A 26 -14.83 4.52 4.22
CA GLU A 26 -14.68 4.44 2.77
C GLU A 26 -13.20 4.52 2.40
N ILE A 27 -12.76 3.72 1.44
CA ILE A 27 -11.41 3.81 0.87
C ILE A 27 -11.51 4.69 -0.36
N LYS A 28 -10.97 5.89 -0.23
CA LYS A 28 -10.95 6.90 -1.29
C LYS A 28 -9.69 6.79 -2.14
N ASP A 29 -9.78 7.34 -3.35
CA ASP A 29 -8.67 7.44 -4.29
C ASP A 29 -7.41 8.11 -3.70
N GLU A 30 -7.58 9.14 -2.86
CA GLU A 30 -6.47 9.81 -2.15
C GLU A 30 -5.57 8.84 -1.36
N TYR A 31 -6.14 7.76 -0.81
CA TYR A 31 -5.39 6.74 -0.07
C TYR A 31 -4.68 5.75 -0.99
N ILE A 32 -5.29 5.40 -2.13
CA ILE A 32 -4.66 4.55 -3.14
C ILE A 32 -3.43 5.26 -3.71
N GLN A 33 -3.58 6.52 -4.11
CA GLN A 33 -2.46 7.33 -4.59
C GLN A 33 -1.38 7.49 -3.52
N GLN A 34 -1.75 7.66 -2.25
CA GLN A 34 -0.78 7.76 -1.16
C GLN A 34 -0.03 6.44 -0.94
N PHE A 35 -0.71 5.30 -0.99
CA PHE A 35 -0.07 3.99 -0.92
C PHE A 35 0.90 3.73 -2.10
N ILE A 36 0.54 4.14 -3.32
CA ILE A 36 1.42 4.02 -4.49
C ILE A 36 2.62 4.98 -4.38
N LYS A 37 2.44 6.17 -3.79
CA LYS A 37 3.55 7.07 -3.41
C LYS A 37 4.42 6.41 -2.33
N ASP A 38 3.85 5.68 -1.39
CA ASP A 38 4.59 4.99 -0.33
C ASP A 38 5.41 3.79 -0.84
N LEU A 39 4.86 3.01 -1.78
CA LEU A 39 5.61 2.01 -2.55
C LEU A 39 6.82 2.62 -3.27
N ASN A 40 6.69 3.82 -3.84
CA ASN A 40 7.74 4.49 -4.60
C ASN A 40 8.81 5.23 -3.75
N ARG A 41 8.72 5.26 -2.41
CA ARG A 41 9.70 6.01 -1.58
C ARG A 41 11.08 5.33 -1.55
N ASN A 42 12.14 6.11 -1.74
CA ASN A 42 13.52 5.63 -1.90
C ASN A 42 14.09 4.85 -0.69
N ASP A 43 13.57 5.09 0.52
CA ASP A 43 13.93 4.38 1.75
C ASP A 43 12.90 3.32 2.19
N VAL A 44 11.94 2.98 1.31
CA VAL A 44 11.28 1.67 1.30
C VAL A 44 12.05 0.78 0.33
N THR A 45 12.66 -0.29 0.84
CA THR A 45 13.43 -1.29 0.09
C THR A 45 12.76 -2.67 0.05
N SER A 46 11.52 -2.77 0.55
CA SER A 46 10.69 -3.97 0.49
C SER A 46 9.25 -3.70 0.94
N LEU A 47 8.28 -4.46 0.41
CA LEU A 47 6.87 -4.39 0.82
C LEU A 47 6.65 -4.55 2.33
N SER A 48 7.48 -5.34 3.03
CA SER A 48 7.34 -5.61 4.47
C SER A 48 7.69 -4.44 5.40
N GLN A 49 8.26 -3.35 4.85
CA GLN A 49 8.47 -2.10 5.57
C GLN A 49 7.25 -1.18 5.50
N ILE A 50 6.37 -1.37 4.52
CA ILE A 50 5.10 -0.64 4.40
C ILE A 50 4.12 -1.25 5.40
N LYS A 51 3.57 -0.39 6.27
CA LYS A 51 2.55 -0.77 7.25
C LYS A 51 1.43 0.26 7.21
N TRP A 52 0.23 -0.21 6.91
CA TRP A 52 -0.98 0.60 6.86
C TRP A 52 -1.96 0.03 7.88
N ILE A 53 -2.27 0.81 8.91
CA ILE A 53 -3.19 0.40 9.98
C ILE A 53 -4.60 0.86 9.59
N PHE A 54 -5.57 -0.06 9.62
CA PHE A 54 -6.97 0.27 9.38
C PHE A 54 -7.82 0.13 10.65
N ASP A 55 -8.93 0.86 10.67
CA ASP A 55 -9.87 0.92 11.79
C ASP A 55 -10.90 -0.23 11.65
N HIS A 56 -10.54 -1.40 12.18
CA HIS A 56 -11.30 -2.66 12.04
C HIS A 56 -12.77 -2.56 12.49
N ASP A 57 -13.10 -1.68 13.44
CA ASP A 57 -14.47 -1.47 13.94
C ASP A 57 -15.42 -0.88 12.88
N LYS A 58 -14.91 -0.48 11.71
CA LYS A 58 -15.64 0.37 10.74
C LYS A 58 -15.66 -0.18 9.31
N MET A 59 -14.88 -1.21 9.01
CA MET A 59 -14.91 -1.94 7.73
C MET A 59 -14.28 -3.33 7.90
N SER A 60 -14.86 -4.38 7.32
CA SER A 60 -14.24 -5.72 7.38
C SER A 60 -12.95 -5.75 6.58
N LEU A 61 -11.98 -6.56 6.99
CA LEU A 61 -10.69 -6.68 6.30
C LEU A 61 -10.87 -7.16 4.84
N THR A 62 -11.91 -7.94 4.56
CA THR A 62 -12.34 -8.35 3.21
C THR A 62 -12.86 -7.18 2.38
N ASP A 63 -13.70 -6.30 2.95
CA ASP A 63 -14.17 -5.09 2.27
C ASP A 63 -13.02 -4.11 2.01
N VAL A 64 -12.11 -3.96 2.98
CA VAL A 64 -10.89 -3.15 2.83
C VAL A 64 -10.09 -3.69 1.64
N LYS A 65 -9.75 -4.99 1.61
CA LYS A 65 -9.04 -5.62 0.48
C LYS A 65 -9.74 -5.40 -0.85
N THR A 66 -11.05 -5.61 -0.90
CA THR A 66 -11.84 -5.51 -2.13
C THR A 66 -11.83 -4.09 -2.69
N LYS A 67 -12.07 -3.07 -1.84
CA LYS A 67 -12.03 -1.66 -2.25
C LYS A 67 -10.61 -1.19 -2.58
N PHE A 68 -9.59 -1.61 -1.83
CA PHE A 68 -8.20 -1.25 -2.10
C PHE A 68 -7.73 -1.81 -3.43
N LEU A 69 -8.04 -3.07 -3.73
CA LEU A 69 -7.70 -3.73 -4.99
C LEU A 69 -8.46 -3.14 -6.18
N ALA A 70 -9.73 -2.77 -6.03
CA ALA A 70 -10.46 -2.02 -7.06
C ALA A 70 -9.80 -0.65 -7.33
N GLY A 71 -9.41 0.07 -6.28
CA GLY A 71 -8.67 1.33 -6.38
C GLY A 71 -7.31 1.18 -7.09
N LEU A 72 -6.54 0.14 -6.76
CA LEU A 72 -5.27 -0.19 -7.42
C LEU A 72 -5.46 -0.51 -8.92
N LYS A 73 -6.52 -1.24 -9.27
CA LYS A 73 -6.89 -1.50 -10.68
C LYS A 73 -7.26 -0.21 -11.42
N ALA A 74 -7.90 0.76 -10.77
CA ALA A 74 -8.19 2.08 -11.34
C ALA A 74 -6.93 2.96 -11.49
N ASN A 75 -6.03 2.95 -10.50
CA ASN A 75 -4.78 3.73 -10.47
C ASN A 75 -3.59 3.01 -11.13
N LYS A 76 -3.84 2.00 -11.97
CA LYS A 76 -2.80 1.07 -12.45
C LYS A 76 -1.61 1.77 -13.12
N GLU A 77 -1.83 2.85 -13.86
CA GLU A 77 -0.75 3.60 -14.51
C GLU A 77 0.30 4.15 -13.53
N MET A 78 -0.10 4.43 -12.27
CA MET A 78 0.83 4.87 -11.21
C MET A 78 1.66 3.72 -10.60
N LEU A 79 1.22 2.46 -10.77
CA LEU A 79 1.99 1.26 -10.39
C LEU A 79 3.08 0.92 -11.41
N ASN A 80 3.07 1.54 -12.60
CA ASN A 80 4.05 1.31 -13.66
C ASN A 80 5.41 2.00 -13.36
N SER A 81 6.06 1.52 -12.31
CA SER A 81 7.36 1.96 -11.82
C SER A 81 8.28 0.74 -11.69
N ALA A 82 9.49 0.82 -12.25
CA ALA A 82 10.49 -0.25 -12.16
C ALA A 82 10.81 -0.63 -10.70
N LYS A 83 10.71 0.32 -9.76
CA LYS A 83 10.85 0.04 -8.33
C LYS A 83 9.70 -0.81 -7.80
N ILE A 84 8.46 -0.45 -8.12
CA ILE A 84 7.26 -1.20 -7.68
C ILE A 84 7.26 -2.61 -8.27
N ILE A 85 7.56 -2.73 -9.57
CA ILE A 85 7.72 -4.01 -10.25
C ILE A 85 8.79 -4.86 -9.55
N GLY A 86 9.97 -4.28 -9.25
CA GLY A 86 11.03 -4.95 -8.49
C GLY A 86 10.64 -5.37 -7.06
N ASP A 87 9.97 -4.51 -6.30
CA ASP A 87 9.47 -4.81 -4.95
C ASP A 87 8.44 -5.95 -4.93
N PHE A 88 7.54 -5.99 -5.93
CA PHE A 88 6.59 -7.07 -6.10
C PHE A 88 7.23 -8.37 -6.60
N ASN A 89 8.15 -8.32 -7.57
CA ASN A 89 8.87 -9.51 -8.06
C ASN A 89 9.74 -10.14 -6.94
N ALA A 90 10.43 -9.30 -6.16
CA ALA A 90 11.19 -9.71 -4.97
C ALA A 90 10.32 -10.17 -3.78
N TYR A 91 9.00 -10.02 -3.85
CA TYR A 91 8.03 -10.62 -2.93
C TYR A 91 7.41 -11.90 -3.51
N ALA A 92 7.08 -11.91 -4.80
CA ALA A 92 6.62 -13.07 -5.55
C ALA A 92 7.56 -14.28 -5.39
N GLY A 93 8.87 -14.05 -5.53
CA GLY A 93 9.89 -15.09 -5.27
C GLY A 93 9.93 -15.60 -3.83
N LYS A 94 9.50 -14.81 -2.82
CA LYS A 94 9.45 -15.24 -1.41
C LYS A 94 8.21 -16.07 -1.09
N VAL A 95 7.12 -15.90 -1.85
CA VAL A 95 5.90 -16.71 -1.74
C VAL A 95 5.86 -17.87 -2.75
N ASN A 96 6.98 -18.14 -3.44
CA ASN A 96 7.11 -19.17 -4.48
C ASN A 96 6.05 -19.03 -5.61
N TYR A 97 5.79 -17.80 -6.04
CA TYR A 97 4.90 -17.54 -7.17
C TYR A 97 5.61 -17.87 -8.50
N ASN A 98 5.06 -18.83 -9.25
CA ASN A 98 5.70 -19.46 -10.41
C ASN A 98 5.75 -18.60 -11.69
N LYS A 99 5.48 -17.28 -11.62
CA LYS A 99 5.50 -16.36 -12.76
C LYS A 99 6.23 -15.08 -12.37
N GLU A 100 7.14 -14.63 -13.24
CA GLU A 100 7.79 -13.33 -13.09
C GLU A 100 6.78 -12.18 -13.25
N ILE A 101 7.04 -11.09 -12.54
CA ILE A 101 6.26 -9.84 -12.61
C ILE A 101 7.07 -8.83 -13.42
N GLU A 102 6.75 -8.70 -14.70
CA GLU A 102 7.45 -7.81 -15.63
C GLU A 102 6.81 -6.42 -15.74
N ASN A 103 5.49 -6.34 -15.57
CA ASN A 103 4.71 -5.14 -15.84
C ASN A 103 3.51 -4.97 -14.89
N VAL A 104 2.80 -3.85 -15.02
CA VAL A 104 1.63 -3.50 -14.20
C VAL A 104 0.51 -4.54 -14.22
N ASN A 105 0.24 -5.17 -15.36
CA ASN A 105 -0.84 -6.18 -15.43
C ASN A 105 -0.48 -7.42 -14.63
N ASP A 106 0.81 -7.80 -14.59
CA ASP A 106 1.29 -8.90 -13.75
C ASP A 106 1.26 -8.56 -12.26
N ILE A 107 1.54 -7.31 -11.87
CA ILE A 107 1.29 -6.85 -10.49
C ILE A 107 -0.20 -7.04 -10.15
N ILE A 108 -1.09 -6.56 -11.03
CA ILE A 108 -2.54 -6.66 -10.83
C ILE A 108 -3.01 -8.12 -10.75
N THR A 109 -2.52 -9.01 -11.62
CA THR A 109 -2.81 -10.45 -11.55
C THR A 109 -2.27 -11.07 -10.26
N PHE A 110 -1.04 -10.76 -9.86
CA PHE A 110 -0.43 -11.28 -8.64
C PHE A 110 -1.24 -10.90 -7.39
N ILE A 111 -1.65 -9.63 -7.24
CA ILE A 111 -2.42 -9.17 -6.07
C ILE A 111 -3.88 -9.66 -6.04
N ASP A 112 -4.40 -10.14 -7.18
CA ASP A 112 -5.73 -10.76 -7.30
C ASP A 112 -5.71 -12.21 -6.81
N VAL A 113 -4.67 -12.97 -7.18
CA VAL A 113 -4.54 -14.41 -6.85
C VAL A 113 -3.83 -14.67 -5.53
N ASN A 114 -2.91 -13.80 -5.10
CA ASN A 114 -2.25 -13.87 -3.81
C ASN A 114 -2.92 -12.92 -2.79
N ASN A 115 -3.10 -13.39 -1.56
CA ASN A 115 -3.70 -12.60 -0.47
C ASN A 115 -2.67 -12.14 0.58
N ASP A 116 -1.44 -12.67 0.54
CA ASP A 116 -0.45 -12.52 1.59
C ASP A 116 0.21 -11.14 1.57
N TRP A 117 0.34 -10.53 0.38
CA TRP A 117 0.78 -9.12 0.26
C TRP A 117 -0.12 -8.17 1.07
N PHE A 118 -1.43 -8.45 1.10
CA PHE A 118 -2.39 -7.65 1.83
C PHE A 118 -2.21 -7.86 3.33
N ASN A 119 -2.15 -9.13 3.76
CA ASN A 119 -1.90 -9.50 5.15
C ASN A 119 -0.50 -9.07 5.66
N LEU A 120 0.46 -8.81 4.78
CA LEU A 120 1.78 -8.29 5.11
C LEU A 120 1.72 -6.80 5.47
N ILE A 121 1.05 -6.02 4.61
CA ILE A 121 1.01 -4.56 4.62
C ILE A 121 -0.04 -4.01 5.59
N PHE A 122 -1.23 -4.60 5.61
CA PHE A 122 -2.35 -4.11 6.40
C PHE A 122 -2.40 -4.81 7.77
N LYS A 123 -2.70 -4.01 8.82
CA LYS A 123 -2.62 -4.36 10.24
C LYS A 123 -3.69 -3.66 11.07
#